data_AF-A0A7X0P4X5-F1
#
_entry.id   AF-A0A7X0P4X5-F1
#
_cell.length_a   1.000
_cell.length_b   1.000
_cell.length_c   1.000
_cell.angle_alpha   90.00
_cell.angle_beta   90.00
_cell.angle_gamma   90.00
#
_symmetry.space_group_name_H-M   'P 1'
#
loop_
_entity.id
_entity.type
_entity.pdbx_description
1 polymer ?
#
loop_
_entity_poly.entity_id
_entity_poly.type
_entity_poly.pdbx_seq_one_letter_code
_entity_poly.pdbx_strand_id
1 'polypeptide(L)' 'MHDGVAAYVLGVLDEEEHEAFERHLDTCEQCQAELIELAELPEQLDELKNDPSSTSGDDPPMSMSR' A
#
# COMPACT_ATOMS: atom_id res chain seq x y z
N MET A 1 6.26 4.01 17.29
CA MET A 1 5.20 4.56 16.43
C MET A 1 5.79 4.61 15.04
N HIS A 2 5.39 3.70 14.17
CA HIS A 2 5.86 3.57 12.77
C HIS A 2 4.84 4.19 11.80
N ASP A 3 3.99 5.08 12.31
CA ASP A 3 2.83 5.65 11.63
C ASP A 3 3.19 6.48 10.38
N GLY A 4 4.49 6.69 10.11
CA GLY A 4 5.00 7.38 8.94
C GLY A 4 5.18 6.52 7.69
N VAL A 5 5.32 5.19 7.77
CA VAL A 5 5.62 4.35 6.59
C VAL A 5 4.46 4.37 5.60
N ALA A 6 3.23 4.13 6.09
CA ALA A 6 2.04 4.20 5.26
C ALA A 6 1.81 5.60 4.69
N ALA A 7 2.06 6.65 5.48
CA ALA A 7 1.93 8.03 5.03
C ALA A 7 2.94 8.39 3.92
N TYR A 8 4.17 7.89 4.04
CA TYR A 8 5.22 8.03 3.03
C TYR A 8 4.84 7.30 1.73
N VAL A 9 4.43 6.03 1.80
CA VAL A 9 4.03 5.22 0.63
C VAL A 9 2.82 5.84 -0.08
N LEU A 10 1.85 6.34 0.67
CA LEU A 10 0.65 6.98 0.11
C LEU A 10 0.91 8.41 -0.40
N GLY A 11 2.10 8.96 -0.18
CA GLY A 11 2.49 10.30 -0.62
C GLY A 11 1.69 11.42 0.04
N VAL A 12 1.27 11.23 1.30
CA VAL A 12 0.45 12.21 2.05
C VAL A 12 1.25 13.11 2.99
N LEU A 13 2.55 12.86 3.14
CA LEU A 13 3.48 13.72 3.88
C LEU A 13 3.71 15.03 3.12
N ASP A 14 3.88 16.12 3.85
CA ASP A 14 4.44 17.34 3.27
C ASP A 14 5.97 17.21 3.02
N GLU A 15 6.58 18.22 2.39
CA GLU A 15 7.98 18.16 1.99
C GLU A 15 8.95 18.08 3.19
N GLU A 16 8.67 18.80 4.29
CA GLU A 16 9.52 18.77 5.48
C GLU A 16 9.41 17.42 6.20
N GLU A 17 8.21 16.87 6.28
CA GLU A 17 7.93 15.55 6.84
C GLU A 17 8.57 14.44 6.01
N HIS A 18 8.54 14.56 4.67
CA HIS A 18 9.14 13.59 3.76
C HIS A 18 10.66 13.50 3.98
N GLU A 19 11.36 14.64 3.97
CA GLU A 19 12.81 14.68 4.22
C GLU A 19 13.18 14.18 5.62
N ALA A 20 12.36 14.51 6.63
CA ALA A 20 12.58 14.02 7.99
C ALA A 20 12.43 12.50 8.06
N PHE A 21 11.45 11.95 7.35
CA PHE A 21 11.21 10.52 7.29
C PHE A 21 12.31 9.77 6.53
N GLU A 22 12.82 10.31 5.42
CA GLU A 22 13.94 9.69 4.69
C GLU A 22 15.21 9.57 5.56
N ARG A 23 15.56 10.63 6.30
CA ARG A 23 16.69 10.55 7.26
C ARG A 23 16.47 9.50 8.35
N HIS A 24 15.23 9.28 8.78
CA HIS A 24 14.91 8.21 9.73
C HIS A 24 15.04 6.83 9.07
N LEU A 25 14.50 6.67 7.87
CA LEU A 25 14.55 5.44 7.08
C LEU A 25 15.98 4.94 6.88
N ASP A 26 16.94 5.83 6.63
CA ASP A 26 18.35 5.48 6.46
C ASP A 26 18.96 4.71 7.65
N THR A 27 18.38 4.83 8.85
CA THR A 27 18.95 4.30 10.10
C THR A 27 18.04 3.33 10.85
N CYS A 28 16.79 3.16 10.41
CA CYS A 28 15.80 2.36 11.12
C CYS A 28 15.43 1.10 10.34
N GLU A 29 16.08 -0.03 10.68
CA GLU A 29 15.84 -1.33 10.04
C GLU A 29 14.37 -1.78 10.11
N GLN A 30 13.66 -1.40 11.18
CA GLN A 30 12.24 -1.73 11.33
C GLN A 30 11.36 -1.02 10.31
N CYS A 31 11.58 0.29 10.09
CA CYS A 31 10.83 1.04 9.08
C CYS A 31 11.21 0.63 7.66
N GLN A 32 12.47 0.22 7.43
CA GLN A 32 12.89 -0.37 6.15
C GLN A 32 12.16 -1.70 5.88
N ALA A 33 12.08 -2.58 6.88
CA ALA A 33 11.36 -3.85 6.75
C ALA A 33 9.88 -3.64 6.45
N GLU A 34 9.22 -2.74 7.18
CA GLU A 34 7.81 -2.41 6.96
C GLU A 34 7.56 -1.77 5.58
N LEU A 35 8.50 -0.94 5.09
CA LEU A 35 8.42 -0.38 3.74
C LEU A 35 8.48 -1.46 2.66
N ILE A 36 9.34 -2.48 2.84
CA ILE A 36 9.43 -3.64 1.94
C ILE A 36 8.12 -4.42 1.95
N GLU A 37 7.58 -4.74 3.13
CA GLU A 37 6.30 -5.47 3.26
C GLU A 37 5.16 -4.73 2.53
N LEU A 38 5.07 -3.41 2.68
CA LEU A 38 4.08 -2.59 1.99
C LEU A 38 4.31 -2.52 0.47
N ALA A 39 5.56 -2.54 0.01
CA ALA A 39 5.91 -2.49 -1.41
C ALA A 39 5.60 -3.80 -2.16
N GLU A 40 5.53 -4.94 -1.47
CA GLU A 40 5.16 -6.24 -2.05
C GLU A 40 3.64 -6.40 -2.26
N LEU A 41 2.81 -5.63 -1.54
CA LEU A 41 1.35 -5.76 -1.59
C LEU A 41 0.73 -5.52 -2.98
N PRO A 42 1.12 -4.49 -3.76
CA PRO A 42 0.55 -4.26 -5.09
C PRO A 42 0.74 -5.45 -6.03
N GLU A 43 1.92 -6.09 -5.99
CA GLU A 43 2.21 -7.26 -6.81
C GLU A 43 1.33 -8.44 -6.40
N GLN A 44 1.22 -8.73 -5.09
CA GLN A 44 0.33 -9.77 -4.58
C GLN A 44 -1.14 -9.53 -4.96
N LEU A 45 -1.60 -8.28 -4.90
CA LEU A 45 -2.95 -7.92 -5.32
C LEU A 45 -3.15 -8.10 -6.83
N ASP A 46 -2.14 -7.82 -7.64
CA ASP A 46 -2.19 -8.06 -9.09
C ASP A 46 -2.19 -9.55 -9.42
N GLU A 47 -1.44 -10.38 -8.70
CA GLU A 47 -1.51 -11.84 -8.84
C GLU A 47 -2.94 -12.36 -8.59
N LEU A 48 -3.61 -11.88 -7.53
CA LEU A 48 -4.99 -12.25 -7.23
C LEU A 48 -5.99 -11.77 -8.30
N LYS A 49 -5.81 -10.56 -8.84
CA LYS A 49 -6.66 -10.04 -9.93
C LYS A 49 -6.50 -10.85 -11.22
N ASN A 50 -5.29 -11.36 -11.46
CA ASN A 50 -4.95 -12.10 -12.67
C ASN A 50 -5.13 -13.62 -12.52
N ASP A 51 -5.46 -14.12 -11.34
CA ASP A 51 -5.73 -15.54 -11.11
C ASP A 51 -7.03 -15.95 -11.83
N PRO A 52 -6.95 -16.81 -12.87
CA PRO A 52 -8.13 -17.25 -13.62
C PRO A 52 -9.07 -18.15 -12.80
N SER A 53 -8.66 -18.61 -11.62
CA SER A 53 -9.52 -19.34 -10.67
C SER A 53 -10.28 -18.40 -9.72
N SER A 54 -9.84 -17.14 -9.58
CA SER A 54 -10.50 -16.13 -8.74
C SER A 54 -11.70 -15.47 -9.41
N THR A 55 -11.96 -15.77 -10.70
CA THR A 55 -13.17 -15.33 -11.41
C THR A 55 -14.38 -16.20 -11.04
N SER A 56 -14.81 -16.17 -9.78
CA SER A 56 -16.23 -16.37 -9.47
C SER A 56 -16.93 -15.05 -9.80
N GLY A 57 -17.50 -14.98 -10.99
CA GLY A 57 -18.34 -13.87 -11.39
C GLY A 57 -19.62 -13.84 -10.55
N ASP A 58 -19.59 -13.07 -9.47
CA ASP A 58 -20.76 -12.70 -8.67
C ASP A 58 -20.62 -11.24 -8.20
N ASP A 59 -20.37 -10.33 -9.13
CA ASP A 59 -20.78 -8.93 -8.92
C ASP A 59 -22.25 -8.85 -9.38
N PRO A 60 -23.24 -8.86 -8.47
CA PRO A 60 -24.60 -8.55 -8.85
C PRO A 60 -24.60 -7.13 -9.44
N PRO A 61 -25.32 -6.88 -10.56
CA PRO A 61 -25.43 -5.53 -11.08
C PRO A 61 -25.99 -4.67 -9.96
N MET A 62 -25.22 -3.67 -9.51
CA MET A 62 -25.70 -2.62 -8.63
C MET A 62 -26.90 -1.96 -9.34
N SER A 63 -28.10 -2.45 -9.02
CA SER A 63 -29.34 -1.91 -9.56
C SER A 63 -29.53 -0.53 -8.97
N MET A 64 -29.17 0.49 -9.75
CA MET A 64 -29.51 1.87 -9.44
C MET A 64 -31.03 2.03 -9.57
N SER A 65 -31.74 1.88 -8.46
CA SER A 65 -33.14 2.28 -8.35
C SER A 65 -33.20 3.82 -8.40
N ARG A 66 -33.80 4.33 -9.48
CA ARG A 66 -34.15 5.73 -9.71
C ARG A 66 -35.09 6.29 -8.65
#